data_AF-A0A1V3WYX1-F1
#
_entry.id   AF-A0A1V3WYX1-F1
#
_cell.length_a   1.000
_cell.length_b   1.000
_cell.length_c   1.000
_cell.angle_alpha   90.00
_cell.angle_beta   90.00
_cell.angle_gamma   90.00
#
_symmetry.space_group_name_H-M   'P 1'
#
loop_
_entity.id
_entity.type
_entity.pdbx_description
1 polymer ?
#
loop_
_entity_poly.entity_id
_entity_poly.type
_entity_poly.pdbx_seq_one_letter_code
_entity_poly.pdbx_strand_id
1 'polypeptide(L)'
;MSKLLPTGTVTLLLADVEGSTRLWETQPETMTAALAQLNRTVDEAIAAHDGVRPLEQGEGDSFVAAFARASDALACALELQRAPLAR
;
A
#
# COMPACT_ATOMS: atom_id res chain seq x y z
N MET A 1 -11.39 1.29 -15.00
CA MET A 1 -10.91 0.03 -15.62
C MET A 1 -10.11 -0.73 -14.59
N SER A 2 -10.50 -1.95 -14.21
CA SER A 2 -9.64 -2.79 -13.37
C SER A 2 -8.42 -3.19 -14.20
N LYS A 3 -7.22 -2.92 -13.68
CA LYS A 3 -5.96 -3.35 -14.31
C LYS A 3 -5.90 -4.89 -14.15
N LEU A 4 -5.55 -5.59 -15.24
CA LEU A 4 -5.44 -7.05 -15.21
C LEU A 4 -4.36 -7.47 -14.20
N LEU A 5 -4.66 -8.44 -13.35
CA LEU A 5 -3.67 -9.01 -12.43
C LEU A 5 -2.56 -9.73 -13.22
N PRO A 6 -1.30 -9.64 -12.77
CA PRO A 6 -0.21 -10.35 -13.42
C PRO A 6 -0.42 -11.88 -13.35
N THR A 7 0.00 -12.58 -14.40
CA THR A 7 -0.04 -14.05 -14.50
C THR A 7 1.37 -14.63 -14.60
N GLY A 8 1.54 -15.89 -14.21
CA GLY A 8 2.86 -16.54 -14.13
C GLY A 8 3.51 -16.35 -12.75
N THR A 9 4.80 -16.00 -12.72
CA THR A 9 5.46 -15.63 -11.46
C THR A 9 5.00 -14.25 -11.03
N VAL A 10 4.38 -14.18 -9.86
CA VAL A 10 3.87 -12.93 -9.27
C VAL A 10 4.67 -12.61 -8.01
N THR A 11 5.09 -11.36 -7.86
CA THR A 11 5.63 -10.83 -6.61
C THR A 11 4.54 -10.11 -5.86
N LEU A 12 4.33 -10.48 -4.60
CA LEU A 12 3.38 -9.81 -3.71
C LEU A 12 4.13 -8.88 -2.76
N LEU A 13 3.66 -7.65 -2.65
CA LEU A 13 4.06 -6.69 -1.63
C LEU A 13 2.91 -6.55 -0.63
N LEU A 14 3.19 -6.84 0.63
CA LEU A 14 2.25 -6.69 1.74
C LEU A 14 2.84 -5.71 2.73
N ALA A 15 2.04 -4.78 3.22
CA ALA A 15 2.43 -3.88 4.29
C ALA A 15 1.24 -3.55 5.18
N ASP A 16 1.57 -3.18 6.42
CA ASP A 16 0.63 -2.86 7.47
C ASP A 16 1.17 -1.68 8.30
N VAL A 17 0.29 -0.93 8.96
CA VAL A 17 0.71 0.16 9.84
C VAL A 17 1.10 -0.40 11.21
N GLU A 18 2.38 -0.28 11.55
CA GLU A 18 2.87 -0.74 12.85
C GLU A 18 2.17 -0.01 14.02
N GLY A 19 1.68 -0.77 14.99
CA GLY A 19 1.04 -0.23 16.20
C GLY A 19 -0.33 0.42 15.97
N SER A 20 -0.95 0.15 14.83
CA SER A 20 -2.24 0.73 14.43
C SER A 20 -3.36 0.53 15.43
N THR A 21 -3.44 -0.62 16.11
CA THR A 21 -4.47 -0.88 17.13
C THR A 21 -4.45 0.19 18.21
N ARG A 22 -3.26 0.51 18.74
CA ARG A 22 -3.08 1.55 19.74
C ARG A 22 -3.38 2.95 19.17
N LEU A 23 -2.99 3.20 17.92
CA LEU A 23 -3.25 4.48 17.26
C LEU A 23 -4.76 4.71 17.05
N TRP A 24 -5.49 3.68 16.66
CA TRP A 24 -6.94 3.71 16.55
C TRP A 24 -7.64 3.95 17.88
N GLU A 25 -7.17 3.32 18.96
CA GLU A 25 -7.73 3.50 20.30
C GLU A 25 -7.46 4.89 20.89
N THR A 26 -6.26 5.43 20.65
CA THR A 26 -5.80 6.66 21.31
C THR A 26 -5.97 7.93 20.48
N GLN A 27 -6.00 7.81 19.15
CA GLN A 27 -5.98 8.93 18.20
C GLN A 27 -6.80 8.62 16.92
N PRO A 28 -8.11 8.31 17.02
CA PRO A 28 -8.90 7.82 15.90
C PRO A 28 -9.06 8.83 14.74
N GLU A 29 -9.19 10.13 15.04
CA GLU A 29 -9.30 11.15 13.98
C GLU A 29 -7.99 11.29 13.20
N THR A 30 -6.86 11.31 13.92
CA THR A 30 -5.51 11.36 13.32
C THR A 30 -5.25 10.13 12.46
N MET A 31 -5.59 8.93 12.97
CA MET A 31 -5.42 7.68 12.24
C MET A 31 -6.26 7.64 10.95
N THR A 32 -7.50 8.15 11.00
CA THR A 32 -8.37 8.25 9.82
C THR A 32 -7.75 9.14 8.73
N ALA A 33 -7.22 10.31 9.12
CA ALA A 33 -6.57 11.23 8.20
C ALA A 33 -5.27 10.63 7.62
N ALA A 34 -4.46 9.99 8.47
CA ALA A 34 -3.23 9.32 8.07
C ALA A 34 -3.49 8.18 7.08
N LEU A 35 -4.51 7.35 7.31
CA LEU A 35 -4.87 6.27 6.39
C LEU A 35 -5.41 6.77 5.05
N ALA A 36 -6.15 7.87 5.03
CA ALA A 36 -6.56 8.48 3.76
C ALA A 36 -5.35 8.97 2.94
N GLN A 37 -4.32 9.49 3.60
CA GLN A 37 -3.06 9.87 2.95
C GLN A 37 -2.27 8.65 2.50
N LEU A 38 -2.12 7.64 3.36
CA LEU A 38 -1.46 6.38 3.03
C LEU A 38 -2.08 5.73 1.80
N ASN A 39 -3.41 5.59 1.76
CA ASN A 39 -4.10 4.96 0.65
C ASN A 39 -3.85 5.69 -0.68
N ARG A 40 -3.86 7.02 -0.71
CA ARG A 40 -3.54 7.79 -1.92
C ARG A 40 -2.10 7.54 -2.38
N THR A 41 -1.14 7.63 -1.46
CA THR A 41 0.27 7.41 -1.77
C THR A 41 0.55 5.97 -2.23
N VAL A 42 -0.12 4.99 -1.61
CA VAL A 42 -0.05 3.58 -2.01
C VAL A 42 -0.57 3.38 -3.43
N ASP A 43 -1.72 3.94 -3.76
CA ASP A 43 -2.30 3.80 -5.10
C ASP A 43 -1.42 4.47 -6.17
N GLU A 44 -0.86 5.64 -5.88
CA GLU A 44 0.08 6.36 -6.75
C GLU A 44 1.38 5.58 -6.98
N ALA A 45 2.03 5.11 -5.91
CA ALA A 45 3.29 4.37 -6.01
C ALA A 45 3.10 3.04 -6.73
N ILE A 46 2.05 2.27 -6.39
CA ILE A 46 1.75 1.00 -7.08
C ILE A 46 1.56 1.24 -8.58
N ALA A 47 0.83 2.30 -8.96
CA ALA A 47 0.62 2.63 -10.35
C ALA A 47 1.92 3.05 -11.06
N ALA A 48 2.80 3.81 -10.40
CA ALA A 48 4.08 4.26 -10.92
C ALA A 48 5.08 3.11 -11.18
N HIS A 49 4.97 2.01 -10.42
CA HIS A 49 5.82 0.82 -10.54
C HIS A 49 5.11 -0.37 -11.17
N ASP A 50 4.18 -0.11 -12.10
CA ASP A 50 3.49 -1.14 -12.89
C ASP A 50 2.72 -2.22 -12.09
N GLY A 51 2.47 -1.97 -10.80
CA GLY A 51 1.74 -2.87 -9.92
C GLY A 51 0.23 -2.80 -10.10
N VAL A 52 -0.46 -3.71 -9.40
CA VAL A 52 -1.92 -3.75 -9.28
C VAL A 52 -2.30 -4.00 -7.83
N ARG A 53 -3.16 -3.15 -7.28
CA ARG A 53 -3.79 -3.37 -5.97
C ARG A 53 -5.15 -4.05 -6.17
N PRO A 54 -5.36 -5.29 -5.72
CA PRO A 54 -6.68 -5.91 -5.78
C PRO A 54 -7.65 -5.17 -4.84
N LEU A 55 -8.84 -4.81 -5.32
CA LEU A 55 -9.82 -4.01 -4.58
C LEU A 55 -10.34 -4.68 -3.29
N GLU A 56 -10.20 -6.01 -3.17
CA GLU A 56 -10.68 -6.81 -2.04
C GLU A 56 -9.53 -7.36 -1.16
N GLN A 57 -8.31 -6.81 -1.27
CA GLN A 57 -7.15 -7.32 -0.53
C GLN A 57 -6.44 -6.18 0.23
N GLY A 58 -6.54 -6.23 1.55
CA GLY A 58 -6.11 -5.19 2.49
C GLY A 58 -7.30 -4.76 3.35
N GLU A 59 -7.26 -5.09 4.64
CA GLU A 59 -8.28 -4.67 5.60
C GLU A 59 -7.73 -3.50 6.41
N GLY A 60 -8.53 -2.42 6.50
CA GLY A 60 -8.24 -1.25 7.33
C GLY A 60 -6.96 -0.53 6.94
N ASP A 61 -5.90 -0.82 7.69
CA ASP A 61 -4.58 -0.21 7.69
C ASP A 61 -3.50 -1.03 6.98
N SER A 62 -3.89 -2.17 6.41
CA SER A 62 -3.04 -3.03 5.59
C SER A 62 -3.36 -2.91 4.08
N PHE A 63 -2.40 -3.27 3.23
CA PHE A 63 -2.65 -3.45 1.80
C PHE A 63 -1.83 -4.60 1.21
N VAL A 64 -2.34 -5.12 0.08
CA VAL A 64 -1.63 -6.08 -0.77
C VAL A 64 -1.54 -5.53 -2.20
N ALA A 65 -0.36 -5.66 -2.81
CA ALA A 65 -0.14 -5.30 -4.20
C ALA A 65 0.58 -6.43 -4.93
N ALA A 66 0.24 -6.62 -6.21
CA ALA A 66 0.80 -7.63 -7.08
C ALA A 66 1.61 -7.00 -8.21
N PHE A 67 2.79 -7.56 -8.46
CA PHE A 67 3.73 -7.12 -9.49
C PHE A 67 4.17 -8.31 -10.34
N ALA A 68 4.40 -8.07 -11.63
CA ALA A 68 4.99 -9.06 -12.53
C ALA A 68 6.50 -9.25 -12.29
N ARG A 69 7.18 -8.26 -11.71
CA ARG A 69 8.63 -8.28 -11.47
C ARG A 69 8.94 -7.92 -10.02
N ALA A 70 9.88 -8.64 -9.41
CA ALA A 70 10.33 -8.35 -8.05
C ALA A 70 11.05 -7.00 -7.93
N SER A 71 11.72 -6.53 -9.00
CA SER A 71 12.35 -5.21 -9.04
C SER A 71 11.36 -4.08 -8.82
N ASP A 72 10.18 -4.21 -9.41
CA ASP A 72 9.17 -3.14 -9.41
C ASP A 72 8.48 -3.09 -8.04
N ALA A 73 8.21 -4.26 -7.46
CA ALA A 73 7.75 -4.37 -6.07
C ALA A 73 8.73 -3.74 -5.07
N LEU A 74 10.04 -3.99 -5.25
CA LEU A 74 11.08 -3.42 -4.40
C LEU A 74 11.20 -1.90 -4.56
N ALA A 75 11.15 -1.40 -5.80
CA ALA A 75 11.18 0.04 -6.08
C ALA A 75 9.95 0.74 -5.47
N CYS A 76 8.76 0.15 -5.61
CA CYS A 76 7.55 0.61 -4.97
C CYS A 76 7.68 0.65 -3.44
N ALA A 77 8.18 -0.43 -2.82
CA ALA A 77 8.37 -0.49 -1.37
C ALA A 77 9.32 0.61 -0.87
N LEU A 78 10.42 0.85 -1.60
CA LEU A 78 11.38 1.89 -1.25
C LEU A 78 10.78 3.30 -1.37
N GLU A 79 9.99 3.56 -2.41
CA GLU A 79 9.29 4.83 -2.58
C GLU A 79 8.30 5.07 -1.43
N LEU A 80 7.49 4.07 -1.08
CA LEU A 80 6.52 4.16 0.02
C LEU A 80 7.20 4.46 1.36
N GLN A 81 8.33 3.82 1.64
CA GLN A 81 9.09 4.09 2.87
C GLN A 81 9.73 5.49 2.90
N ARG A 82 9.94 6.12 1.75
CA ARG A 82 10.51 7.47 1.64
C ARG A 82 9.45 8.55 1.49
N ALA A 83 8.20 8.19 1.24
CA ALA A 83 7.12 9.13 1.04
C ALA A 83 6.85 9.91 2.34
N PRO A 84 6.51 11.20 2.24
CA PRO A 84 6.19 12.02 3.41
C PRO A 84 4.79 11.68 3.94
N LEU A 85 4.65 10.51 4.58
CA LEU A 85 3.38 9.95 5.06
C LEU A 85 2.97 10.48 6.44
N ALA A 86 3.94 10.96 7.23
CA ALA A 86 3.71 11.63 8.51
C ALA A 86 4.22 13.07 8.43
N ARG A 87 3.42 14.01 8.93
CA ARG A 87 3.84 15.39 9.22
C ARG A 87 3.79 15.61 10.72
#